data_AF-A0AAV5CR25-F1
#
_entry.id   AF-A0AAV5CR25-F1
#
_cell.length_a   1.000
_cell.length_b   1.000
_cell.length_c   1.000
_cell.angle_alpha   90.00
_cell.angle_beta   90.00
_cell.angle_gamma   90.00
#
_symmetry.space_group_name_H-M   'P 1'
#
loop_
_entity.id
_entity.type
_entity.pdbx_description
1 polymer ?
#
loop_
_entity_poly.entity_id
_entity_poly.type
_entity_poly.pdbx_seq_one_letter_code
_entity_poly.pdbx_strand_id
1 'polypeptide(L)'
;MATTPAVGAACLLAPGPGRADRGRASAAAPARPRRLRCVVRGRCVAELSREGPAPRPAAAPAQLAPPVVPGFLAPPRTEPARAPASMPPPVPDAGAGAIGLQPEGIAEDPIGSTVVVTSEEDARDLVIEEQAKAKVTHSVVFVTGEASPYAKSGGLGDVCGSLPVALAARGHRVMVVMPRYLNGTNDKNYASAFYTAKHIKVFVDHPSYHRPGNLYGDKFGAFGDNQFRYTLLCYAACEAPLILELGGYIYGQNCMFVVNDWHASLVPVLLAAKYRPYGVYKDSRSILVIHNLAHQGVEPASTYPDLGLPPEWYGALEWVFPEWARRHALDKGEAVNFLKGAVVTADRIVTVSKGYSWEVTTAEGGQGLDELLSSRKSVLNGIVNGIDINDWNPATDKFIPSHYSVDDLSGKAECKAALQKELGLPIRPDVPLIGFIGRLDYQKGIDLIKLIIPDLMRDDVQFVMLGSGDPDFEAWMRSTESNSRDKFRGWVGFSVPVSHRITAGCDILLMPSRFEPCGLNQLYAMHYGTVPVVHATGGLRDTVENFNPFGDKGEQGTGWAFAPLTTENMLWTLRTAISTYREHKSSWEGLMKRGMTKDFTWDHAAEQYEQIFQWAFIDKPYVK
;
A
#
# COMPACT_ATOMS: atom_id res chain seq x y z
N MET A 1 -59.63 -30.17 -13.00
CA MET A 1 -59.33 -30.38 -14.43
C MET A 1 -57.80 -30.42 -14.52
N ALA A 2 -57.11 -31.56 -14.42
CA ALA A 2 -57.11 -32.71 -15.35
C ALA A 2 -56.91 -32.16 -16.78
N THR A 3 -55.81 -32.39 -17.51
CA THR A 3 -55.07 -33.64 -17.76
C THR A 3 -53.85 -33.33 -18.66
N THR A 4 -52.73 -34.02 -18.47
CA THR A 4 -51.76 -34.39 -19.53
C THR A 4 -52.38 -35.43 -20.48
N PRO A 5 -51.96 -35.51 -21.76
CA PRO A 5 -51.00 -36.56 -22.20
C PRO A 5 -49.98 -36.02 -23.24
N ALA A 6 -48.71 -36.44 -23.33
CA ALA A 6 -48.11 -37.75 -23.63
C ALA A 6 -48.12 -38.16 -25.12
N VAL A 7 -47.04 -38.87 -25.50
CA VAL A 7 -46.76 -39.65 -26.74
C VAL A 7 -46.05 -38.88 -27.88
N GLY A 8 -44.92 -39.30 -28.47
CA GLY A 8 -44.07 -40.49 -28.31
C GLY A 8 -43.16 -40.73 -29.56
N ALA A 9 -42.08 -41.51 -29.36
CA ALA A 9 -41.34 -42.37 -30.33
C ALA A 9 -40.62 -41.70 -31.55
N ALA A 10 -39.53 -42.18 -32.16
CA ALA A 10 -38.57 -43.29 -32.01
C ALA A 10 -37.36 -42.93 -32.95
N CYS A 11 -36.10 -43.12 -32.55
CA CYS A 11 -35.20 -44.24 -32.94
C CYS A 11 -34.97 -44.44 -34.46
N LEU A 12 -33.71 -44.32 -34.95
CA LEU A 12 -32.91 -45.40 -35.61
C LEU A 12 -31.70 -44.89 -36.45
N LEU A 13 -30.56 -45.55 -36.20
CA LEU A 13 -29.51 -46.03 -37.14
C LEU A 13 -28.45 -45.09 -37.75
N ALA A 14 -27.20 -45.29 -37.31
CA ALA A 14 -25.96 -45.24 -38.11
C ALA A 14 -25.84 -46.52 -38.99
N PRO A 15 -24.76 -46.85 -39.77
CA PRO A 15 -23.46 -46.18 -39.99
C PRO A 15 -22.93 -46.23 -41.46
N GLY A 16 -21.71 -45.75 -41.71
CA GLY A 16 -20.80 -46.40 -42.69
C GLY A 16 -20.00 -45.52 -43.66
N PRO A 17 -18.84 -46.00 -44.16
CA PRO A 17 -17.65 -45.18 -44.43
C PRO A 17 -17.35 -44.99 -45.93
N GLY A 18 -16.52 -44.00 -46.26
CA GLY A 18 -16.00 -43.80 -47.62
C GLY A 18 -14.64 -43.11 -47.64
N ARG A 19 -13.57 -43.91 -47.82
CA ARG A 19 -12.26 -43.45 -48.28
C ARG A 19 -12.28 -43.28 -49.80
N ALA A 20 -11.74 -42.19 -50.32
CA ALA A 20 -11.01 -42.16 -51.59
C ALA A 20 -10.04 -40.97 -51.59
N ASP A 21 -8.95 -41.17 -52.31
CA ASP A 21 -7.61 -40.62 -52.09
C ASP A 21 -7.19 -39.71 -53.26
N ARG A 22 -6.14 -38.91 -53.01
CA ARG A 22 -5.22 -38.22 -53.93
C ARG A 22 -5.45 -36.76 -54.34
N GLY A 23 -4.48 -35.95 -53.90
CA GLY A 23 -4.08 -34.66 -54.49
C GLY A 23 -2.97 -34.00 -53.68
N ARG A 24 -1.71 -34.36 -53.94
CA ARG A 24 -0.49 -33.83 -53.29
C ARG A 24 -0.35 -32.31 -53.46
N ALA A 25 -0.04 -31.59 -52.38
CA ALA A 25 0.80 -30.41 -52.42
C ALA A 25 1.65 -30.30 -51.13
N SER A 26 2.92 -29.98 -51.35
CA SER A 26 4.09 -29.82 -50.47
C SER A 26 3.89 -29.48 -48.98
N ALA A 27 4.74 -30.11 -48.17
CA ALA A 27 4.82 -30.05 -46.72
C ALA A 27 5.45 -28.75 -46.17
N ALA A 28 4.94 -28.31 -45.02
CA ALA A 28 5.70 -27.61 -43.98
C ALA A 28 5.20 -28.12 -42.61
N ALA A 29 6.05 -28.87 -41.91
CA ALA A 29 5.76 -29.38 -40.57
C ALA A 29 5.85 -28.24 -39.53
N PRO A 30 4.96 -28.18 -38.52
CA PRO A 30 5.12 -27.23 -37.44
C PRO A 30 6.30 -27.65 -36.54
N ALA A 31 7.22 -26.73 -36.32
CA ALA A 31 8.39 -26.92 -35.48
C ALA A 31 7.97 -27.30 -34.05
N ARG A 32 8.51 -28.41 -33.55
CA ARG A 32 8.44 -28.78 -32.12
C ARG A 32 9.23 -27.73 -31.30
N PRO A 33 8.72 -27.27 -30.15
CA PRO A 33 9.53 -26.45 -29.26
C PRO A 33 10.65 -27.31 -28.65
N ARG A 34 11.86 -26.77 -28.67
CA ARG A 34 13.06 -27.37 -28.09
C ARG A 34 12.89 -27.49 -26.57
N ARG A 35 13.17 -28.67 -26.04
CA ARG A 35 13.31 -28.93 -24.59
C ARG A 35 14.40 -28.04 -24.00
N LEU A 36 14.08 -27.27 -22.96
CA LEU A 36 15.08 -26.68 -22.07
C LEU A 36 15.48 -27.73 -21.03
N ARG A 37 16.79 -28.01 -20.95
CA ARG A 37 17.39 -28.72 -19.80
C ARG A 37 17.73 -27.66 -18.75
N CYS A 38 17.14 -27.80 -17.57
CA CYS A 38 17.46 -27.01 -16.40
C CYS A 38 18.77 -27.50 -15.77
N VAL A 39 19.71 -26.59 -15.51
CA VAL A 39 20.81 -26.80 -14.57
C VAL A 39 20.50 -25.93 -13.36
N VAL A 40 20.22 -26.60 -12.24
CA VAL A 40 19.99 -25.97 -10.94
C VAL A 40 21.31 -25.43 -10.41
N ARG A 41 21.46 -24.10 -10.33
CA ARG A 41 22.30 -23.42 -9.34
C ARG A 41 21.91 -21.93 -9.24
N GLY A 42 21.59 -21.54 -8.00
CA GLY A 42 21.16 -20.24 -7.47
C GLY A 42 21.30 -18.98 -8.32
N ARG A 43 20.14 -18.32 -8.53
CA ARG A 43 19.84 -16.91 -8.84
C ARG A 43 18.77 -16.85 -9.92
N CYS A 44 17.50 -16.70 -9.53
CA CYS A 44 16.42 -16.36 -10.45
C CYS A 44 16.31 -14.84 -10.53
N VAL A 45 16.93 -14.25 -11.55
CA VAL A 45 16.51 -12.98 -12.13
C VAL A 45 15.87 -13.37 -13.46
N ALA A 46 14.58 -13.07 -13.64
CA ALA A 46 13.94 -13.23 -14.94
C ALA A 46 14.37 -12.08 -15.83
N GLU A 47 15.42 -12.28 -16.63
CA GLU A 47 15.82 -11.34 -17.68
C GLU A 47 15.00 -11.62 -18.95
N LEU A 48 14.24 -10.62 -19.41
CA LEU A 48 13.75 -10.58 -20.79
C LEU A 48 14.89 -10.07 -21.67
N SER A 49 15.54 -10.97 -22.42
CA SER A 49 16.67 -10.66 -23.30
C SER A 49 16.25 -9.86 -24.54
N ARG A 50 17.03 -8.80 -24.82
CA ARG A 50 16.92 -7.86 -25.95
C ARG A 50 17.09 -8.55 -27.32
N GLU A 51 16.25 -8.22 -28.29
CA GLU A 51 16.61 -8.29 -29.71
C GLU A 51 17.02 -6.90 -30.23
N GLY A 52 17.94 -6.90 -31.20
CA GLY A 52 18.76 -5.76 -31.65
C GLY A 52 18.03 -4.61 -32.37
N PRO A 53 18.78 -3.58 -32.83
CA PRO A 53 18.22 -2.31 -33.23
C PRO A 53 17.51 -2.38 -34.59
N ALA A 54 16.28 -1.85 -34.65
CA ALA A 54 15.58 -1.56 -35.89
C ALA A 54 16.29 -0.43 -36.68
N PRO A 55 16.25 -0.44 -38.02
CA PRO A 55 16.97 0.53 -38.85
C PRO A 55 16.31 1.92 -38.82
N ARG A 56 17.15 2.97 -38.84
CA ARG A 56 16.74 4.38 -38.91
C ARG A 56 15.99 4.69 -40.21
N PRO A 57 14.90 5.46 -40.20
CA PRO A 57 14.37 6.07 -41.42
C PRO A 57 15.20 7.30 -41.83
N ALA A 58 15.33 7.48 -43.14
CA ALA A 58 16.10 8.52 -43.81
C ALA A 58 15.51 9.93 -43.61
N ALA A 59 16.40 10.92 -43.58
CA ALA A 59 16.09 12.34 -43.48
C ALA A 59 15.32 12.86 -44.71
N ALA A 60 14.32 13.70 -44.46
CA ALA A 60 13.66 14.54 -45.48
C ALA A 60 14.16 16.00 -45.37
N PRO A 61 14.24 16.75 -46.48
CA PRO A 61 14.99 18.00 -46.56
C PRO A 61 14.22 19.21 -46.03
N ALA A 62 15.00 20.22 -45.62
CA ALA A 62 14.55 21.52 -45.15
C ALA A 62 13.65 22.26 -46.15
N GLN A 63 12.59 22.91 -45.64
CA GLN A 63 11.81 23.90 -46.37
C GLN A 63 11.61 25.17 -45.55
N LEU A 64 11.60 26.27 -46.30
CA LEU A 64 11.75 27.67 -45.94
C LEU A 64 10.54 28.26 -45.19
N ALA A 65 10.82 29.24 -44.32
CA ALA A 65 9.83 30.12 -43.72
C ALA A 65 9.39 31.24 -44.69
N PRO A 66 8.12 31.69 -44.62
CA PRO A 66 7.75 33.04 -45.06
C PRO A 66 6.85 33.75 -44.00
N PRO A 67 6.40 35.02 -44.19
CA PRO A 67 6.98 36.19 -43.54
C PRO A 67 6.06 36.87 -42.51
N VAL A 68 6.65 37.81 -41.77
CA VAL A 68 6.03 38.72 -40.78
C VAL A 68 5.29 39.88 -41.45
N VAL A 69 4.09 40.23 -40.98
CA VAL A 69 3.41 41.53 -41.18
C VAL A 69 2.54 41.87 -39.92
N PRO A 70 2.38 43.14 -39.49
CA PRO A 70 2.26 43.50 -38.07
C PRO A 70 0.87 44.01 -37.58
N GLY A 71 0.71 44.02 -36.25
CA GLY A 71 0.02 45.05 -35.48
C GLY A 71 -1.47 44.82 -35.14
N PHE A 72 -1.80 44.80 -33.84
CA PHE A 72 -2.65 45.82 -33.20
C PHE A 72 -2.62 45.66 -31.66
N LEU A 73 -2.70 46.82 -31.00
CA LEU A 73 -2.39 47.12 -29.60
C LEU A 73 -3.45 46.66 -28.59
N ALA A 74 -3.00 46.29 -27.39
CA ALA A 74 -3.76 46.38 -26.13
C ALA A 74 -2.98 47.24 -25.10
N PRO A 75 -3.64 48.02 -24.23
CA PRO A 75 -3.00 48.94 -23.27
C PRO A 75 -2.94 48.32 -21.83
N PRO A 76 -2.51 49.03 -20.75
CA PRO A 76 -1.10 49.08 -20.35
C PRO A 76 -0.79 48.74 -18.86
N ARG A 77 0.51 48.48 -18.62
CA ARG A 77 1.37 48.72 -17.42
C ARG A 77 1.18 47.87 -16.13
N THR A 78 2.26 47.19 -15.72
CA THR A 78 3.24 47.65 -14.71
C THR A 78 4.43 46.66 -14.57
N GLU A 79 5.57 47.16 -14.08
CA GLU A 79 6.97 46.68 -14.23
C GLU A 79 7.36 45.34 -13.55
N PRO A 80 8.51 44.74 -13.96
CA PRO A 80 9.40 44.12 -12.99
C PRO A 80 10.87 44.58 -13.09
N ALA A 81 11.53 44.52 -11.93
CA ALA A 81 12.86 45.02 -11.64
C ALA A 81 14.03 44.11 -12.11
N ARG A 82 15.12 44.81 -12.48
CA ARG A 82 16.56 44.47 -12.61
C ARG A 82 17.06 43.02 -12.51
N ALA A 83 17.80 42.63 -13.54
CA ALA A 83 18.75 41.50 -13.57
C ALA A 83 20.11 41.85 -12.91
N PRO A 84 20.82 40.85 -12.31
CA PRO A 84 22.17 41.04 -11.77
C PRO A 84 23.28 40.85 -12.83
N ALA A 85 24.44 41.44 -12.51
CA ALA A 85 25.60 41.62 -13.38
C ALA A 85 26.41 40.34 -13.71
N SER A 86 27.13 40.45 -14.82
CA SER A 86 28.06 39.50 -15.44
C SER A 86 29.24 39.07 -14.54
N MET A 87 29.51 37.77 -14.52
CA MET A 87 30.73 37.14 -13.99
C MET A 87 31.89 37.20 -15.00
N PRO A 88 33.15 37.38 -14.55
CA PRO A 88 34.33 37.34 -15.43
C PRO A 88 34.78 35.90 -15.76
N PRO A 89 35.55 35.70 -16.85
CA PRO A 89 35.96 34.37 -17.32
C PRO A 89 37.19 33.81 -16.55
N PRO A 90 37.39 32.48 -16.51
CA PRO A 90 38.57 31.88 -15.91
C PRO A 90 39.79 31.89 -16.86
N VAL A 91 40.97 32.07 -16.26
CA VAL A 91 42.32 32.12 -16.86
C VAL A 91 42.90 30.69 -16.99
N PRO A 92 43.78 30.40 -17.99
CA PRO A 92 44.21 29.04 -18.30
C PRO A 92 45.41 28.51 -17.50
N ASP A 93 45.57 27.20 -17.67
CA ASP A 93 46.46 26.17 -17.13
C ASP A 93 47.96 26.50 -16.99
N ALA A 94 48.58 25.90 -15.97
CA ALA A 94 50.03 25.83 -15.79
C ALA A 94 50.46 24.52 -15.11
N GLY A 95 51.04 23.61 -15.90
CA GLY A 95 52.35 23.02 -15.58
C GLY A 95 52.38 21.72 -14.77
N ALA A 96 52.54 20.62 -15.51
CA ALA A 96 52.91 19.28 -15.03
C ALA A 96 54.29 19.23 -14.33
N GLY A 97 54.40 18.35 -13.33
CA GLY A 97 55.65 17.87 -12.75
C GLY A 97 55.57 16.36 -12.49
N ALA A 98 56.38 15.60 -13.21
CA ALA A 98 56.49 14.14 -13.12
C ALA A 98 57.42 13.70 -11.98
N ILE A 99 57.05 12.64 -11.24
CA ILE A 99 57.99 11.78 -10.53
C ILE A 99 57.47 10.34 -10.60
N GLY A 100 58.26 9.45 -11.20
CA GLY A 100 57.96 8.02 -11.27
C GLY A 100 58.51 7.25 -10.07
N LEU A 101 57.96 6.07 -9.82
CA LEU A 101 58.58 4.97 -9.07
C LEU A 101 57.95 3.64 -9.53
N GLN A 102 58.79 2.61 -9.55
CA GLN A 102 58.67 1.31 -10.23
C GLN A 102 57.76 0.27 -9.53
N PRO A 103 57.41 -0.84 -10.21
CA PRO A 103 56.46 -1.83 -9.71
C PRO A 103 57.15 -2.95 -8.93
N GLU A 104 56.64 -3.27 -7.74
CA GLU A 104 56.93 -4.53 -7.06
C GLU A 104 55.80 -5.52 -7.33
N GLY A 105 56.19 -6.68 -7.88
CA GLY A 105 55.29 -7.78 -8.20
C GLY A 105 54.93 -8.62 -6.97
N ILE A 106 53.72 -9.16 -6.97
CA ILE A 106 53.31 -10.29 -6.14
C ILE A 106 52.49 -11.24 -7.00
N ALA A 107 52.82 -12.53 -6.86
CA ALA A 107 52.52 -13.66 -7.73
C ALA A 107 51.04 -14.10 -7.78
N GLU A 108 50.71 -14.78 -8.87
CA GLU A 108 49.54 -15.66 -9.01
C GLU A 108 49.75 -16.97 -8.24
N ASP A 109 48.71 -17.42 -7.51
CA ASP A 109 48.20 -18.81 -7.38
C ASP A 109 47.29 -18.96 -6.14
N PRO A 110 46.46 -20.01 -5.98
CA PRO A 110 45.26 -20.33 -6.74
C PRO A 110 44.02 -20.46 -5.82
N ILE A 111 42.87 -20.73 -6.43
CA ILE A 111 41.57 -21.02 -5.80
C ILE A 111 41.71 -22.06 -4.66
N GLY A 112 41.43 -21.64 -3.42
CA GLY A 112 41.35 -22.48 -2.24
C GLY A 112 40.00 -22.31 -1.53
N SER A 113 39.28 -23.40 -1.40
CA SER A 113 37.97 -23.58 -0.76
C SER A 113 37.74 -22.73 0.50
N THR A 114 36.78 -21.82 0.46
CA THR A 114 36.22 -21.24 1.69
C THR A 114 35.33 -22.28 2.37
N VAL A 115 35.82 -22.77 3.50
CA VAL A 115 35.10 -23.60 4.45
C VAL A 115 33.80 -22.91 4.85
N VAL A 116 32.67 -23.56 4.60
CA VAL A 116 31.39 -23.18 5.20
C VAL A 116 31.50 -23.56 6.68
N VAL A 117 31.71 -22.56 7.54
CA VAL A 117 31.48 -22.72 8.97
C VAL A 117 29.97 -22.63 9.16
N THR A 118 29.29 -23.77 9.14
CA THR A 118 27.96 -23.90 9.72
C THR A 118 28.14 -23.98 11.23
N SER A 119 28.14 -22.85 11.93
CA SER A 119 27.92 -22.88 13.38
C SER A 119 26.43 -23.08 13.62
N GLU A 120 26.05 -24.25 14.14
CA GLU A 120 24.71 -24.63 14.58
C GLU A 120 24.20 -23.82 15.81
N GLU A 121 24.81 -22.69 16.16
CA GLU A 121 24.50 -21.94 17.39
C GLU A 121 23.61 -20.70 17.21
N ASP A 122 23.28 -20.29 15.98
CA ASP A 122 22.34 -19.17 15.73
C ASP A 122 20.88 -19.61 15.50
N ALA A 123 20.58 -20.91 15.69
CA ALA A 123 19.23 -21.45 15.65
C ALA A 123 18.57 -21.46 17.04
N ARG A 124 18.73 -20.39 17.82
CA ARG A 124 18.09 -20.28 19.15
C ARG A 124 16.65 -19.79 19.02
N ASP A 125 15.74 -20.74 19.25
CA ASP A 125 14.43 -20.59 19.87
C ASP A 125 13.55 -19.43 19.37
N LEU A 126 13.10 -19.55 18.11
CA LEU A 126 11.72 -19.17 17.83
C LEU A 126 10.84 -20.19 18.54
N VAL A 127 10.27 -19.80 19.68
CA VAL A 127 9.08 -20.45 20.20
C VAL A 127 8.04 -20.31 19.10
N ILE A 128 7.92 -21.35 18.26
CA ILE A 128 6.75 -21.51 17.41
C ILE A 128 5.63 -21.83 18.40
N GLU A 129 4.98 -20.79 18.92
CA GLU A 129 3.64 -20.94 19.47
C GLU A 129 2.84 -21.76 18.46
N GLU A 130 2.01 -22.67 18.96
CA GLU A 130 1.23 -23.61 18.17
C GLU A 130 0.24 -22.84 17.27
N GLN A 131 0.75 -22.31 16.15
CA GLN A 131 0.05 -21.33 15.33
C GLN A 131 -1.10 -22.06 14.63
N ALA A 132 -2.32 -21.59 14.87
CA ALA A 132 -3.52 -22.24 14.38
C ALA A 132 -3.47 -22.37 12.85
N LYS A 133 -3.49 -23.62 12.35
CA LYS A 133 -3.50 -23.88 10.91
C LYS A 133 -4.88 -23.59 10.32
N ALA A 134 -4.90 -23.08 9.09
CA ALA A 134 -6.12 -22.91 8.32
C ALA A 134 -6.82 -24.27 8.08
N LYS A 135 -8.16 -24.27 8.10
CA LYS A 135 -8.96 -25.47 7.81
C LYS A 135 -8.78 -25.94 6.36
N VAL A 136 -8.64 -25.00 5.44
CA VAL A 136 -8.45 -25.24 4.00
C VAL A 136 -7.33 -24.33 3.52
N THR A 137 -6.29 -24.92 2.94
CA THR A 137 -5.16 -24.18 2.38
C THR A 137 -5.40 -23.86 0.91
N HIS A 138 -5.05 -22.64 0.50
CA HIS A 138 -5.19 -22.16 -0.87
C HIS A 138 -3.84 -21.71 -1.45
N SER A 139 -3.75 -21.67 -2.78
CA SER A 139 -2.71 -20.90 -3.47
C SER A 139 -3.19 -19.45 -3.61
N VAL A 140 -2.50 -18.52 -2.97
CA VAL A 140 -2.90 -17.11 -2.88
C VAL A 140 -1.84 -16.26 -3.57
N VAL A 141 -2.27 -15.34 -4.44
CA VAL A 141 -1.40 -14.47 -5.23
C VAL A 141 -1.77 -13.03 -4.94
N PHE A 142 -1.02 -12.38 -4.07
CA PHE A 142 -1.09 -10.95 -3.84
C PHE A 142 -0.46 -10.21 -5.01
N VAL A 143 -1.13 -9.16 -5.48
CA VAL A 143 -0.63 -8.24 -6.50
C VAL A 143 -0.72 -6.84 -5.94
N THR A 144 0.39 -6.11 -5.95
CA THR A 144 0.50 -4.82 -5.25
C THR A 144 1.56 -3.91 -5.85
N GLY A 145 1.35 -2.59 -5.72
CA GLY A 145 2.38 -1.58 -5.97
C GLY A 145 3.35 -1.38 -4.80
N GLU A 146 3.01 -1.84 -3.60
CA GLU A 146 3.84 -1.67 -2.39
C GLU A 146 3.92 -2.97 -1.58
N ALA A 147 5.09 -3.26 -1.02
CA ALA A 147 5.25 -4.27 0.03
C ALA A 147 6.50 -3.99 0.86
N SER A 148 6.34 -3.99 2.18
CA SER A 148 7.44 -3.90 3.14
C SER A 148 8.32 -5.17 3.07
N PRO A 149 9.66 -5.05 3.25
CA PRO A 149 10.45 -3.84 3.47
C PRO A 149 10.96 -3.17 2.17
N TYR A 150 10.56 -3.64 0.99
CA TYR A 150 11.18 -3.24 -0.28
C TYR A 150 10.72 -1.89 -0.81
N ALA A 151 9.42 -1.64 -0.76
CA ALA A 151 8.80 -0.42 -1.28
C ALA A 151 7.53 -0.10 -0.51
N LYS A 152 7.49 1.05 0.15
CA LYS A 152 6.38 1.50 0.98
C LYS A 152 6.23 3.02 0.89
N SER A 153 4.99 3.50 0.71
CA SER A 153 4.65 4.92 0.88
C SER A 153 3.53 5.14 1.91
N GLY A 154 2.70 4.12 2.17
CA GLY A 154 1.62 4.18 3.13
C GLY A 154 1.31 2.85 3.81
N GLY A 155 0.06 2.70 4.29
CA GLY A 155 -0.40 1.49 4.98
C GLY A 155 -0.52 0.27 4.06
N LEU A 156 -0.65 0.45 2.74
CA LEU A 156 -0.66 -0.65 1.77
C LEU A 156 0.61 -1.51 1.86
N GLY A 157 1.79 -0.86 1.97
CA GLY A 157 3.05 -1.57 2.10
C GLY A 157 3.15 -2.42 3.37
N ASP A 158 2.53 -1.99 4.48
CA ASP A 158 2.47 -2.78 5.72
C ASP A 158 1.56 -4.00 5.57
N VAL A 159 0.36 -3.80 5.02
CA VAL A 159 -0.60 -4.89 4.75
C VAL A 159 0.04 -5.96 3.88
N CYS A 160 0.63 -5.56 2.75
CA CYS A 160 1.29 -6.48 1.82
C CYS A 160 2.64 -7.02 2.32
N GLY A 161 3.19 -6.44 3.39
CA GLY A 161 4.39 -6.94 4.07
C GLY A 161 4.09 -8.08 5.05
N SER A 162 2.95 -8.00 5.75
CA SER A 162 2.66 -8.85 6.92
C SER A 162 1.48 -9.81 6.73
N LEU A 163 0.38 -9.42 6.07
CA LEU A 163 -0.75 -10.32 5.83
C LEU A 163 -0.37 -11.56 4.99
N PRO A 164 0.46 -11.46 3.92
CA PRO A 164 0.94 -12.63 3.20
C PRO A 164 1.75 -13.60 4.08
N VAL A 165 2.50 -13.07 5.05
CA VAL A 165 3.29 -13.86 6.00
C VAL A 165 2.36 -14.62 6.95
N ALA A 166 1.36 -13.96 7.52
CA ALA A 166 0.37 -14.58 8.40
C ALA A 166 -0.38 -15.72 7.68
N LEU A 167 -0.87 -15.49 6.45
CA LEU A 167 -1.50 -16.55 5.66
C LEU A 167 -0.55 -17.72 5.36
N ALA A 168 0.72 -17.44 5.05
CA ALA A 168 1.70 -18.50 4.81
C ALA A 168 2.00 -19.32 6.07
N ALA A 169 2.07 -18.67 7.24
CA ALA A 169 2.25 -19.31 8.54
C ALA A 169 1.09 -20.27 8.86
N ARG A 170 -0.14 -19.86 8.51
CA ARG A 170 -1.36 -20.67 8.64
C ARG A 170 -1.47 -21.81 7.61
N GLY A 171 -0.51 -21.91 6.68
CA GLY A 171 -0.33 -23.06 5.78
C GLY A 171 -0.66 -22.81 4.31
N HIS A 172 -1.12 -21.61 3.94
CA HIS A 172 -1.37 -21.25 2.55
C HIS A 172 -0.06 -21.20 1.75
N ARG A 173 -0.15 -21.41 0.43
CA ARG A 173 0.96 -21.16 -0.49
C ARG A 173 0.79 -19.75 -1.03
N VAL A 174 1.65 -18.82 -0.62
CA VAL A 174 1.43 -17.39 -0.83
C VAL A 174 2.52 -16.77 -1.70
N MET A 175 2.09 -16.13 -2.79
CA MET A 175 2.92 -15.32 -3.68
C MET A 175 2.61 -13.85 -3.49
N VAL A 176 3.62 -12.99 -3.46
CA VAL A 176 3.47 -11.53 -3.57
C VAL A 176 4.18 -11.07 -4.82
N VAL A 177 3.41 -10.55 -5.79
CA VAL A 177 3.91 -9.98 -7.04
C VAL A 177 3.93 -8.45 -6.92
N MET A 178 5.10 -7.85 -7.08
CA MET A 178 5.28 -6.40 -7.01
C MET A 178 6.32 -5.90 -8.02
N PRO A 179 6.32 -4.60 -8.38
CA PRO A 179 7.39 -4.04 -9.19
C PRO A 179 8.75 -4.05 -8.49
N ARG A 180 9.83 -4.16 -9.27
CA ARG A 180 11.20 -4.01 -8.79
C ARG A 180 11.63 -2.55 -8.88
N TYR A 181 11.44 -1.79 -7.81
CA TYR A 181 11.83 -0.37 -7.73
C TYR A 181 13.33 -0.23 -7.44
N LEU A 182 14.15 -0.56 -8.42
CA LEU A 182 15.61 -0.59 -8.26
C LEU A 182 16.21 0.82 -8.24
N ASN A 183 16.99 1.16 -7.21
CA ASN A 183 17.78 2.38 -7.16
C ASN A 183 19.27 2.10 -7.49
N GLY A 184 19.53 1.79 -8.77
CA GLY A 184 20.87 1.42 -9.25
C GLY A 184 21.19 -0.07 -9.13
N THR A 185 22.24 -0.52 -9.82
CA THR A 185 22.53 -1.96 -10.04
C THR A 185 22.87 -2.76 -8.78
N ASN A 186 23.31 -2.10 -7.71
CA ASN A 186 23.73 -2.72 -6.44
C ASN A 186 22.79 -2.38 -5.27
N ASP A 187 21.50 -2.23 -5.54
CA ASP A 187 20.52 -1.95 -4.49
C ASP A 187 20.44 -3.13 -3.50
N LYS A 188 20.97 -2.90 -2.29
CA LYS A 188 21.02 -3.89 -1.21
C LYS A 188 19.62 -4.35 -0.79
N ASN A 189 18.59 -3.52 -1.00
CA ASN A 189 17.21 -3.87 -0.67
C ASN A 189 16.74 -5.11 -1.44
N TYR A 190 17.25 -5.33 -2.65
CA TYR A 190 16.89 -6.49 -3.49
C TYR A 190 17.99 -7.56 -3.56
N ALA A 191 19.14 -7.36 -2.90
CA ALA A 191 20.27 -8.30 -2.91
C ALA A 191 19.95 -9.61 -2.16
N SER A 192 19.06 -9.55 -1.17
CA SER A 192 18.61 -10.68 -0.35
C SER A 192 17.10 -10.88 -0.48
N ALA A 193 16.58 -10.97 -1.70
CA ALA A 193 15.21 -11.42 -1.93
C ALA A 193 15.07 -12.87 -1.42
N PHE A 194 14.55 -13.02 -0.20
CA PHE A 194 14.38 -14.32 0.45
C PHE A 194 13.16 -15.03 -0.11
N TYR A 195 13.35 -16.31 -0.42
CA TYR A 195 12.28 -17.26 -0.70
C TYR A 195 12.16 -18.19 0.50
N THR A 196 10.98 -18.29 1.09
CA THR A 196 10.65 -19.45 1.92
C THR A 196 9.77 -20.39 1.11
N ALA A 197 9.70 -21.67 1.46
CA ALA A 197 8.94 -22.66 0.70
C ALA A 197 7.43 -22.33 0.59
N LYS A 198 6.88 -21.50 1.49
CA LYS A 198 5.45 -21.15 1.55
C LYS A 198 5.13 -19.68 1.29
N HIS A 199 6.08 -18.77 1.46
CA HIS A 199 5.94 -17.35 1.15
C HIS A 199 7.00 -16.94 0.14
N ILE A 200 6.53 -16.57 -1.06
CA ILE A 200 7.36 -16.31 -2.24
C ILE A 200 7.12 -14.89 -2.73
N LYS A 201 8.20 -14.11 -2.86
CA LYS A 201 8.16 -12.77 -3.43
C LYS A 201 8.64 -12.81 -4.88
N VAL A 202 7.86 -12.22 -5.78
CA VAL A 202 8.14 -12.13 -7.22
C VAL A 202 8.22 -10.66 -7.60
N PHE A 203 9.34 -10.28 -8.20
CA PHE A 203 9.61 -8.90 -8.60
C PHE A 203 9.51 -8.75 -10.12
N VAL A 204 8.62 -7.89 -10.58
CA VAL A 204 8.48 -7.53 -12.00
C VAL A 204 9.50 -6.46 -12.34
N ASP A 205 10.50 -6.82 -13.13
CA ASP A 205 11.58 -5.93 -13.52
C ASP A 205 11.30 -5.29 -14.89
N HIS A 206 11.33 -3.95 -14.93
CA HIS A 206 11.23 -3.17 -16.15
C HIS A 206 11.88 -1.79 -15.91
N PRO A 207 12.57 -1.19 -16.91
CA PRO A 207 13.24 0.11 -16.73
C PRO A 207 12.34 1.24 -16.23
N SER A 208 11.03 1.17 -16.48
CA SER A 208 10.06 2.16 -15.98
C SER A 208 9.89 2.17 -14.46
N TYR A 209 10.33 1.14 -13.75
CA TYR A 209 10.33 1.10 -12.28
C TYR A 209 11.64 1.57 -11.66
N HIS A 210 12.73 1.64 -12.44
CA HIS A 210 14.08 1.98 -11.96
C HIS A 210 14.29 3.49 -11.95
N ARG A 211 13.56 4.19 -11.08
CA ARG A 211 13.53 5.66 -11.05
C ARG A 211 13.77 6.22 -9.65
N PRO A 212 14.46 7.37 -9.54
CA PRO A 212 14.51 8.12 -8.29
C PRO A 212 13.14 8.76 -8.01
N GLY A 213 12.93 9.17 -6.76
CA GLY A 213 11.67 9.74 -6.29
C GLY A 213 10.91 8.76 -5.41
N ASN A 214 9.60 8.94 -5.32
CA ASN A 214 8.71 7.96 -4.69
C ASN A 214 8.17 6.96 -5.73
N LEU A 215 7.37 6.00 -5.29
CA LEU A 215 6.87 4.91 -6.13
C LEU A 215 6.00 5.39 -7.31
N TYR A 216 5.37 6.55 -7.16
CA TYR A 216 4.33 7.08 -8.04
C TYR A 216 4.73 8.36 -8.77
N GLY A 217 5.79 9.03 -8.34
CA GLY A 217 6.21 10.34 -8.84
C GLY A 217 7.50 10.85 -8.21
N ASP A 218 7.85 12.07 -8.55
CA ASP A 218 9.01 12.77 -8.01
C ASP A 218 8.62 14.21 -7.59
N LYS A 219 9.62 15.08 -7.43
CA LYS A 219 9.41 16.50 -7.06
C LYS A 219 8.57 17.29 -8.08
N PHE A 220 8.40 16.79 -9.30
CA PHE A 220 7.59 17.40 -10.35
C PHE A 220 6.16 16.85 -10.40
N GLY A 221 5.83 15.89 -9.54
CA GLY A 221 4.50 15.30 -9.42
C GLY A 221 4.47 13.82 -9.82
N ALA A 222 3.27 13.30 -10.05
CA ALA A 222 3.07 11.91 -10.46
C ALA A 222 3.66 11.65 -11.85
N PHE A 223 4.23 10.46 -12.05
CA PHE A 223 4.74 10.06 -13.36
C PHE A 223 3.59 9.85 -14.36
N GLY A 224 3.66 10.47 -15.53
CA GLY A 224 2.63 10.35 -16.57
C GLY A 224 2.51 8.97 -17.21
N ASP A 225 3.51 8.10 -17.05
CA ASP A 225 3.49 6.71 -17.55
C ASP A 225 3.03 5.69 -16.48
N ASN A 226 2.42 6.18 -15.39
CA ASN A 226 1.88 5.34 -14.32
C ASN A 226 0.91 4.26 -14.84
N GLN A 227 0.02 4.62 -15.76
CA GLN A 227 -0.92 3.66 -16.38
C GLN A 227 -0.19 2.49 -17.05
N PHE A 228 0.83 2.79 -17.86
CA PHE A 228 1.66 1.79 -18.51
C PHE A 228 2.40 0.91 -17.49
N ARG A 229 3.03 1.53 -16.50
CA ARG A 229 3.78 0.84 -15.42
C ARG A 229 2.91 -0.19 -14.71
N TYR A 230 1.69 0.17 -14.33
CA TYR A 230 0.83 -0.75 -13.57
C TYR A 230 0.04 -1.71 -14.47
N THR A 231 -0.12 -1.40 -15.76
CA THR A 231 -0.55 -2.37 -16.77
C THR A 231 0.46 -3.53 -16.88
N LEU A 232 1.77 -3.23 -16.98
CA LEU A 232 2.82 -4.26 -16.98
C LEU A 232 2.76 -5.18 -15.76
N LEU A 233 2.58 -4.60 -14.56
CA LEU A 233 2.43 -5.36 -13.32
C LEU A 233 1.27 -6.35 -13.42
N CYS A 234 0.11 -5.90 -13.87
CA CYS A 234 -1.09 -6.73 -13.96
C CYS A 234 -0.94 -7.89 -14.95
N TYR A 235 -0.33 -7.65 -16.12
CA TYR A 235 -0.04 -8.72 -17.08
C TYR A 235 0.97 -9.73 -16.52
N ALA A 236 2.08 -9.25 -15.96
CA ALA A 236 3.10 -10.12 -15.37
C ALA A 236 2.55 -10.97 -14.21
N ALA A 237 1.67 -10.39 -13.39
CA ALA A 237 1.02 -11.09 -12.28
C ALA A 237 0.05 -12.19 -12.72
N CYS A 238 -0.58 -12.05 -13.90
CA CYS A 238 -1.41 -13.12 -14.46
C CYS A 238 -0.57 -14.27 -15.02
N GLU A 239 0.64 -14.00 -15.53
CA GLU A 239 1.53 -15.01 -16.09
C GLU A 239 2.34 -15.75 -15.01
N ALA A 240 2.78 -15.06 -13.96
CA ALA A 240 3.65 -15.62 -12.92
C ALA A 240 3.16 -16.97 -12.33
N PRO A 241 1.86 -17.16 -12.00
CA PRO A 241 1.37 -18.43 -11.48
C PRO A 241 1.41 -19.58 -12.50
N LEU A 242 1.44 -19.27 -13.80
CA LEU A 242 1.44 -20.25 -14.89
C LEU A 242 2.84 -20.70 -15.29
N ILE A 243 3.84 -19.82 -15.17
CA ILE A 243 5.16 -20.04 -15.77
C ILE A 243 6.29 -20.23 -14.75
N LEU A 244 6.15 -19.74 -13.51
CA LEU A 244 7.23 -19.80 -12.52
C LEU A 244 7.19 -21.10 -11.72
N GLU A 245 8.18 -21.97 -11.92
CA GLU A 245 8.37 -23.21 -11.17
C GLU A 245 9.04 -22.94 -9.80
N LEU A 246 8.22 -22.53 -8.83
CA LEU A 246 8.71 -22.11 -7.51
C LEU A 246 8.65 -23.27 -6.52
N GLY A 247 9.80 -23.87 -6.23
CA GLY A 247 9.88 -25.10 -5.42
C GLY A 247 9.55 -26.37 -6.22
N GLY A 248 9.81 -26.36 -7.54
CA GLY A 248 9.68 -27.52 -8.43
C GLY A 248 8.32 -27.69 -9.10
N TYR A 249 7.36 -26.80 -8.84
CA TYR A 249 6.05 -26.80 -9.49
C TYR A 249 5.45 -25.39 -9.53
N ILE A 250 4.61 -25.11 -10.52
CA ILE A 250 3.91 -23.83 -10.69
C ILE A 250 2.78 -23.64 -9.66
N TYR A 251 2.26 -22.42 -9.51
CA TYR A 251 1.04 -22.17 -8.73
C TYR A 251 -0.21 -22.72 -9.42
N GLY A 252 -0.22 -22.67 -10.76
CA GLY A 252 -1.28 -23.21 -11.59
C GLY A 252 -2.50 -22.30 -11.66
N GLN A 253 -3.64 -22.88 -12.03
CA GLN A 253 -4.84 -22.15 -12.45
C GLN A 253 -5.96 -22.09 -11.40
N ASN A 254 -5.70 -22.56 -10.18
CA ASN A 254 -6.63 -22.51 -9.06
C ASN A 254 -6.05 -21.62 -7.96
N CYS A 255 -6.01 -20.32 -8.25
CA CYS A 255 -5.44 -19.30 -7.38
C CYS A 255 -6.51 -18.33 -6.87
N MET A 256 -6.31 -17.86 -5.65
CA MET A 256 -6.97 -16.67 -5.13
C MET A 256 -6.09 -15.45 -5.41
N PHE A 257 -6.48 -14.60 -6.36
CA PHE A 257 -5.80 -13.33 -6.60
C PHE A 257 -6.30 -12.27 -5.62
N VAL A 258 -5.40 -11.70 -4.82
CA VAL A 258 -5.71 -10.59 -3.91
C VAL A 258 -5.06 -9.34 -4.51
N VAL A 259 -5.87 -8.49 -5.12
CA VAL A 259 -5.40 -7.34 -5.90
C VAL A 259 -5.61 -6.07 -5.10
N ASN A 260 -4.54 -5.32 -4.87
CA ASN A 260 -4.54 -4.22 -3.92
C ASN A 260 -4.50 -2.87 -4.65
N ASP A 261 -5.53 -2.07 -4.41
CA ASP A 261 -5.75 -0.74 -4.99
C ASP A 261 -5.71 -0.71 -6.53
N TRP A 262 -5.79 0.50 -7.09
CA TRP A 262 -5.86 0.73 -8.53
C TRP A 262 -4.67 0.14 -9.31
N HIS A 263 -3.50 0.01 -8.67
CA HIS A 263 -2.27 -0.54 -9.27
C HIS A 263 -2.43 -1.97 -9.80
N ALA A 264 -3.25 -2.78 -9.13
CA ALA A 264 -3.48 -4.18 -9.48
C ALA A 264 -4.87 -4.43 -10.07
N SER A 265 -5.69 -3.39 -10.20
CA SER A 265 -7.11 -3.51 -10.56
C SER A 265 -7.38 -3.98 -11.98
N LEU A 266 -6.38 -4.01 -12.86
CA LEU A 266 -6.55 -4.58 -14.19
C LEU A 266 -6.52 -6.13 -14.17
N VAL A 267 -5.96 -6.77 -13.14
CA VAL A 267 -5.90 -8.23 -13.01
C VAL A 267 -7.27 -8.91 -13.13
N PRO A 268 -8.32 -8.57 -12.36
CA PRO A 268 -9.62 -9.23 -12.49
C PRO A 268 -10.26 -9.03 -13.87
N VAL A 269 -10.01 -7.87 -14.51
CA VAL A 269 -10.42 -7.63 -15.91
C VAL A 269 -9.67 -8.55 -16.86
N LEU A 270 -8.36 -8.71 -16.71
CA LEU A 270 -7.55 -9.61 -17.54
C LEU A 270 -7.99 -11.06 -17.38
N LEU A 271 -8.25 -11.53 -16.15
CA LEU A 271 -8.78 -12.87 -15.88
C LEU A 271 -10.04 -13.13 -16.70
N ALA A 272 -10.99 -12.19 -16.69
CA ALA A 272 -12.25 -12.32 -17.41
C ALA A 272 -12.15 -12.09 -18.93
N ALA A 273 -11.32 -11.14 -19.39
CA ALA A 273 -11.22 -10.78 -20.79
C ALA A 273 -10.28 -11.70 -21.60
N LYS A 274 -9.14 -12.06 -21.02
CA LYS A 274 -8.02 -12.69 -21.72
C LYS A 274 -7.86 -14.18 -21.42
N TYR A 275 -8.28 -14.67 -20.24
CA TYR A 275 -7.98 -16.04 -19.81
C TYR A 275 -9.22 -16.95 -19.78
N ARG A 276 -10.26 -16.57 -19.02
CA ARG A 276 -11.47 -17.40 -18.83
C ARG A 276 -12.17 -17.81 -20.14
N PRO A 277 -12.32 -16.92 -21.15
CA PRO A 277 -12.94 -17.29 -22.43
C PRO A 277 -12.18 -18.40 -23.18
N TYR A 278 -10.88 -18.54 -22.91
CA TYR A 278 -10.00 -19.52 -23.55
C TYR A 278 -9.70 -20.73 -22.66
N GLY A 279 -10.43 -20.90 -21.55
CA GLY A 279 -10.29 -22.08 -20.70
C GLY A 279 -9.23 -21.97 -19.60
N VAL A 280 -8.55 -20.83 -19.47
CA VAL A 280 -7.51 -20.60 -18.45
C VAL A 280 -8.11 -19.88 -17.25
N TYR A 281 -7.71 -20.24 -16.02
CA TYR A 281 -8.16 -19.60 -14.77
C TYR A 281 -9.67 -19.65 -14.49
N LYS A 282 -10.39 -20.65 -15.02
CA LYS A 282 -11.83 -20.86 -14.75
C LYS A 282 -12.14 -21.07 -13.26
N ASP A 283 -11.21 -21.72 -12.55
CA ASP A 283 -11.36 -22.05 -11.13
C ASP A 283 -10.73 -20.98 -10.21
N SER A 284 -9.93 -20.06 -10.75
CA SER A 284 -9.40 -18.94 -9.99
C SER A 284 -10.48 -17.91 -9.62
N ARG A 285 -10.24 -17.22 -8.52
CA ARG A 285 -11.06 -16.10 -8.05
C ARG A 285 -10.17 -14.89 -7.75
N SER A 286 -10.82 -13.74 -7.65
CA SER A 286 -10.17 -12.46 -7.41
C SER A 286 -10.89 -11.64 -6.35
N ILE A 287 -10.11 -11.03 -5.47
CA ILE A 287 -10.57 -10.15 -4.41
C ILE A 287 -9.89 -8.80 -4.62
N LEU A 288 -10.70 -7.77 -4.81
CA LEU A 288 -10.22 -6.39 -4.79
C LEU A 288 -10.11 -5.92 -3.34
N VAL A 289 -8.93 -5.46 -2.92
CA VAL A 289 -8.74 -4.80 -1.63
C VAL A 289 -8.55 -3.30 -1.86
N ILE A 290 -9.45 -2.50 -1.30
CA ILE A 290 -9.45 -1.04 -1.39
C ILE A 290 -8.94 -0.45 -0.07
N HIS A 291 -7.73 0.10 -0.10
CA HIS A 291 -7.10 0.78 1.04
C HIS A 291 -7.46 2.26 1.07
N ASN A 292 -7.75 2.86 -0.09
CA ASN A 292 -8.11 4.27 -0.21
C ASN A 292 -8.78 4.56 -1.57
N LEU A 293 -9.85 5.36 -1.55
CA LEU A 293 -10.56 5.78 -2.77
C LEU A 293 -10.03 7.06 -3.42
N ALA A 294 -9.09 7.78 -2.78
CA ALA A 294 -8.52 9.01 -3.35
C ALA A 294 -7.73 8.79 -4.65
N HIS A 295 -7.22 7.57 -4.88
CA HIS A 295 -6.45 7.22 -6.06
C HIS A 295 -7.11 6.04 -6.77
N GLN A 296 -7.79 6.31 -7.89
CA GLN A 296 -8.58 5.31 -8.61
C GLN A 296 -7.91 4.84 -9.92
N GLY A 297 -6.75 5.39 -10.27
CA GLY A 297 -6.06 5.08 -11.53
C GLY A 297 -6.87 5.53 -12.74
N VAL A 298 -7.16 6.83 -12.81
CA VAL A 298 -8.00 7.44 -13.85
C VAL A 298 -7.13 8.10 -14.91
N GLU A 299 -7.39 7.80 -16.17
CA GLU A 299 -6.74 8.38 -17.34
C GLU A 299 -7.77 8.69 -18.44
N PRO A 300 -7.47 9.56 -19.42
CA PRO A 300 -8.38 9.85 -20.53
C PRO A 300 -8.81 8.59 -21.28
N ALA A 301 -10.08 8.52 -21.71
CA ALA A 301 -10.63 7.34 -22.39
C ALA A 301 -9.88 6.95 -23.67
N SER A 302 -9.21 7.91 -24.32
CA SER A 302 -8.37 7.70 -25.50
C SER A 302 -7.20 6.74 -25.26
N THR A 303 -6.81 6.50 -24.01
CA THR A 303 -5.73 5.57 -23.62
C THR A 303 -6.18 4.10 -23.56
N TYR A 304 -7.48 3.82 -23.66
CA TYR A 304 -8.00 2.45 -23.59
C TYR A 304 -7.30 1.45 -24.54
N PRO A 305 -7.02 1.79 -25.82
CA PRO A 305 -6.34 0.87 -26.73
C PRO A 305 -4.95 0.45 -26.26
N ASP A 306 -4.25 1.30 -25.49
CA ASP A 306 -2.90 1.03 -24.98
C ASP A 306 -2.88 -0.08 -23.92
N LEU A 307 -4.04 -0.40 -23.33
CA LEU A 307 -4.19 -1.47 -22.33
C LEU A 307 -4.16 -2.88 -22.95
N GLY A 308 -4.28 -2.99 -24.29
CA GLY A 308 -4.27 -4.27 -25.01
C GLY A 308 -5.52 -5.14 -24.75
N LEU A 309 -6.61 -4.55 -24.27
CA LEU A 309 -7.88 -5.24 -24.04
C LEU A 309 -8.77 -5.21 -25.30
N PRO A 310 -9.61 -6.24 -25.53
CA PRO A 310 -10.58 -6.23 -26.62
C PRO A 310 -11.59 -5.05 -26.49
N PRO A 311 -12.08 -4.46 -27.60
CA PRO A 311 -12.97 -3.29 -27.56
C PRO A 311 -14.24 -3.47 -26.71
N GLU A 312 -14.81 -4.68 -26.67
CA GLU A 312 -16.02 -5.01 -25.93
C GLU A 312 -15.86 -4.86 -24.40
N TRP A 313 -14.63 -4.82 -23.89
CA TRP A 313 -14.33 -4.61 -22.46
C TRP A 313 -14.24 -3.13 -22.06
N TYR A 314 -14.40 -2.19 -23.00
CA TYR A 314 -14.33 -0.76 -22.70
C TYR A 314 -15.32 -0.36 -21.61
N GLY A 315 -16.57 -0.83 -21.68
CA GLY A 315 -17.60 -0.54 -20.68
C GLY A 315 -17.26 -0.99 -19.26
N ALA A 316 -16.34 -1.95 -19.09
CA ALA A 316 -15.87 -2.35 -17.76
C ALA A 316 -14.98 -1.25 -17.13
N LEU A 317 -14.15 -0.55 -17.92
CA LEU A 317 -13.27 0.52 -17.43
C LEU A 317 -13.83 1.91 -17.64
N GLU A 318 -14.83 2.07 -18.51
CA GLU A 318 -15.43 3.35 -18.86
C GLU A 318 -15.88 4.12 -17.62
N TRP A 319 -15.53 5.39 -17.58
CA TRP A 319 -15.91 6.33 -16.55
C TRP A 319 -16.22 7.68 -17.20
N VAL A 320 -17.39 8.24 -16.90
CA VAL A 320 -17.76 9.57 -17.40
C VAL A 320 -17.96 10.49 -16.21
N PHE A 321 -17.12 11.52 -16.11
CA PHE A 321 -17.26 12.53 -15.08
C PHE A 321 -18.54 13.35 -15.28
N PRO A 322 -19.26 13.68 -14.19
CA PRO A 322 -20.45 14.53 -14.27
C PRO A 322 -20.10 15.93 -14.76
N GLU A 323 -21.10 16.65 -15.27
CA GLU A 323 -20.91 17.97 -15.89
C GLU A 323 -20.24 19.00 -14.96
N TRP A 324 -20.54 18.97 -13.67
CA TRP A 324 -19.93 19.87 -12.69
C TRP A 324 -18.43 19.61 -12.45
N ALA A 325 -17.93 18.42 -12.80
CA ALA A 325 -16.52 18.03 -12.66
C ALA A 325 -15.69 18.27 -13.93
N ARG A 326 -16.29 18.79 -15.00
CA ARG A 326 -15.60 19.08 -16.26
C ARG A 326 -14.57 20.19 -16.08
N ARG A 327 -13.43 20.02 -16.73
CA ARG A 327 -12.24 20.85 -16.51
C ARG A 327 -12.15 22.05 -17.46
N HIS A 328 -12.83 22.01 -18.59
CA HIS A 328 -12.91 23.10 -19.57
C HIS A 328 -14.11 22.93 -20.51
N ALA A 329 -14.43 23.95 -21.32
CA ALA A 329 -15.63 23.99 -22.16
C ALA A 329 -15.80 22.80 -23.14
N LEU A 330 -14.69 22.23 -23.63
CA LEU A 330 -14.70 21.07 -24.55
C LEU A 330 -14.47 19.72 -23.86
N ASP A 331 -14.44 19.70 -22.52
CA ASP A 331 -14.15 18.47 -21.77
C ASP A 331 -15.40 17.57 -21.77
N LYS A 332 -15.28 16.40 -22.40
CA LYS A 332 -16.33 15.39 -22.42
C LYS A 332 -16.38 14.55 -21.14
N GLY A 333 -15.38 14.67 -20.27
CA GLY A 333 -15.29 13.91 -19.02
C GLY A 333 -15.08 12.41 -19.23
N GLU A 334 -14.72 11.97 -20.43
CA GLU A 334 -14.55 10.56 -20.79
C GLU A 334 -13.19 10.05 -20.30
N ALA A 335 -13.22 9.00 -19.48
CA ALA A 335 -12.04 8.42 -18.86
C ALA A 335 -12.12 6.88 -18.83
N VAL A 336 -10.97 6.25 -18.58
CA VAL A 336 -10.87 4.89 -18.06
C VAL A 336 -10.50 4.95 -16.59
N ASN A 337 -11.12 4.09 -15.77
CA ASN A 337 -10.90 4.04 -14.33
C ASN A 337 -10.55 2.61 -13.90
N PHE A 338 -9.30 2.41 -13.50
CA PHE A 338 -8.76 1.09 -13.17
C PHE A 338 -9.50 0.49 -11.98
N LEU A 339 -9.67 1.25 -10.89
CA LEU A 339 -10.34 0.78 -9.69
C LEU A 339 -11.79 0.39 -9.97
N LYS A 340 -12.51 1.21 -10.74
CA LYS A 340 -13.86 0.90 -11.23
C LYS A 340 -13.88 -0.42 -12.01
N GLY A 341 -12.90 -0.65 -12.89
CA GLY A 341 -12.75 -1.91 -13.63
C GLY A 341 -12.69 -3.13 -12.71
N ALA A 342 -11.92 -3.07 -11.61
CA ALA A 342 -11.89 -4.14 -10.62
C ALA A 342 -13.20 -4.24 -9.82
N VAL A 343 -13.82 -3.13 -9.43
CA VAL A 343 -15.12 -3.17 -8.73
C VAL A 343 -16.18 -3.86 -9.60
N VAL A 344 -16.15 -3.65 -10.91
CA VAL A 344 -17.07 -4.31 -11.86
C VAL A 344 -16.77 -5.80 -12.02
N THR A 345 -15.52 -6.24 -11.89
CA THR A 345 -15.11 -7.60 -12.33
C THR A 345 -14.71 -8.57 -11.21
N ALA A 346 -14.26 -8.07 -10.06
CA ALA A 346 -13.78 -8.90 -8.95
C ALA A 346 -14.90 -9.77 -8.35
N ASP A 347 -14.53 -10.91 -7.77
CA ASP A 347 -15.50 -11.84 -7.17
C ASP A 347 -15.93 -11.38 -5.78
N ARG A 348 -14.99 -10.84 -4.99
CA ARG A 348 -15.26 -10.17 -3.71
C ARG A 348 -14.54 -8.82 -3.64
N ILE A 349 -15.03 -7.95 -2.76
CA ILE A 349 -14.45 -6.63 -2.50
C ILE A 349 -14.20 -6.52 -1.00
N VAL A 350 -12.99 -6.15 -0.63
CA VAL A 350 -12.58 -5.92 0.75
C VAL A 350 -12.16 -4.46 0.90
N THR A 351 -12.58 -3.83 1.98
CA THR A 351 -12.03 -2.57 2.46
C THR A 351 -11.37 -2.80 3.82
N VAL A 352 -10.51 -1.88 4.22
CA VAL A 352 -9.63 -2.06 5.39
C VAL A 352 -10.29 -1.77 6.76
N SER A 353 -11.62 -1.64 6.81
CA SER A 353 -12.43 -1.63 8.04
C SER A 353 -13.93 -1.72 7.72
N LYS A 354 -14.76 -2.09 8.70
CA LYS A 354 -16.23 -2.20 8.58
C LYS A 354 -16.88 -0.82 8.44
N GLY A 355 -16.50 0.14 9.27
CA GLY A 355 -16.92 1.54 9.18
C GLY A 355 -16.58 2.11 7.81
N TYR A 356 -15.37 1.86 7.31
CA TYR A 356 -15.01 2.31 5.97
C TYR A 356 -15.80 1.60 4.87
N SER A 357 -16.12 0.30 5.02
CA SER A 357 -16.98 -0.42 4.07
C SER A 357 -18.37 0.21 3.92
N TRP A 358 -18.89 0.87 4.97
CA TRP A 358 -20.10 1.67 4.89
C TRP A 358 -19.81 3.05 4.28
N GLU A 359 -18.77 3.75 4.73
CA GLU A 359 -18.45 5.10 4.26
C GLU A 359 -18.22 5.17 2.74
N VAL A 360 -17.54 4.18 2.16
CA VAL A 360 -17.31 4.11 0.71
C VAL A 360 -18.59 3.94 -0.11
N THR A 361 -19.71 3.58 0.53
CA THR A 361 -21.03 3.47 -0.11
C THR A 361 -21.83 4.78 -0.02
N THR A 362 -21.27 5.83 0.58
CA THR A 362 -21.90 7.15 0.70
C THR A 362 -21.31 8.12 -0.33
N ALA A 363 -22.09 9.09 -0.79
CA ALA A 363 -21.63 10.08 -1.78
C ALA A 363 -20.36 10.84 -1.33
N GLU A 364 -20.25 11.16 -0.03
CA GLU A 364 -19.08 11.86 0.54
C GLU A 364 -17.83 10.96 0.59
N GLY A 365 -18.00 9.69 0.99
CA GLY A 365 -16.88 8.76 1.20
C GLY A 365 -16.48 7.94 -0.05
N GLY A 366 -17.39 7.73 -0.99
CA GLY A 366 -17.21 6.85 -2.15
C GLY A 366 -16.56 7.48 -3.37
N GLN A 367 -16.36 8.80 -3.36
CA GLN A 367 -15.67 9.55 -4.43
C GLN A 367 -16.18 9.22 -5.85
N GLY A 368 -17.51 9.16 -5.99
CA GLY A 368 -18.20 8.81 -7.24
C GLY A 368 -18.41 7.31 -7.46
N LEU A 369 -17.69 6.43 -6.77
CA LEU A 369 -17.88 4.99 -6.86
C LEU A 369 -18.94 4.45 -5.87
N ASP A 370 -19.59 5.31 -5.10
CA ASP A 370 -20.51 4.95 -4.02
C ASP A 370 -21.71 4.13 -4.52
N GLU A 371 -22.37 4.54 -5.60
CA GLU A 371 -23.49 3.78 -6.17
C GLU A 371 -23.03 2.41 -6.67
N LEU A 372 -21.85 2.35 -7.29
CA LEU A 372 -21.29 1.10 -7.81
C LEU A 372 -20.92 0.14 -6.68
N LEU A 373 -20.27 0.63 -5.63
CA LEU A 373 -19.95 -0.16 -4.43
C LEU A 373 -21.21 -0.59 -3.69
N SER A 374 -22.22 0.28 -3.60
CA SER A 374 -23.53 -0.04 -3.04
C SER A 374 -24.25 -1.14 -3.82
N SER A 375 -24.17 -1.13 -5.15
CA SER A 375 -24.75 -2.18 -5.99
C SER A 375 -24.13 -3.56 -5.75
N ARG A 376 -22.89 -3.59 -5.22
CA ARG A 376 -22.14 -4.81 -4.89
C ARG A 376 -21.98 -5.04 -3.39
N LYS A 377 -22.88 -4.46 -2.57
CA LYS A 377 -22.84 -4.56 -1.10
C LYS A 377 -22.84 -6.00 -0.57
N SER A 378 -23.45 -6.95 -1.28
CA SER A 378 -23.47 -8.38 -0.88
C SER A 378 -22.08 -9.05 -0.90
N VAL A 379 -21.13 -8.48 -1.63
CA VAL A 379 -19.75 -8.98 -1.73
C VAL A 379 -18.70 -8.03 -1.16
N LEU A 380 -19.15 -6.93 -0.54
CA LEU A 380 -18.30 -5.93 0.11
C LEU A 380 -18.12 -6.25 1.59
N ASN A 381 -16.87 -6.37 2.04
CA ASN A 381 -16.53 -6.69 3.42
C ASN A 381 -15.47 -5.74 3.96
N GLY A 382 -15.61 -5.32 5.22
CA GLY A 382 -14.57 -4.58 5.93
C GLY A 382 -13.76 -5.50 6.85
N ILE A 383 -12.45 -5.57 6.65
CA ILE A 383 -11.51 -6.28 7.53
C ILE A 383 -10.55 -5.26 8.12
N VAL A 384 -10.49 -5.17 9.45
CA VAL A 384 -9.52 -4.31 10.14
C VAL A 384 -8.12 -4.89 9.96
N ASN A 385 -7.15 -4.04 9.62
CA ASN A 385 -5.76 -4.46 9.49
C ASN A 385 -5.17 -4.91 10.84
N GLY A 386 -4.22 -5.84 10.78
CA GLY A 386 -3.37 -6.15 11.92
C GLY A 386 -2.17 -5.20 12.01
N ILE A 387 -1.39 -5.34 13.08
CA ILE A 387 -0.07 -4.72 13.24
C ILE A 387 1.01 -5.79 13.32
N ASP A 388 2.22 -5.45 12.88
CA ASP A 388 3.38 -6.32 13.08
C ASP A 388 3.90 -6.16 14.51
N ILE A 389 3.58 -7.13 15.36
CA ILE A 389 3.98 -7.14 16.78
C ILE A 389 5.47 -7.42 16.98
N ASN A 390 6.22 -7.81 15.94
CA ASN A 390 7.68 -7.91 16.07
C ASN A 390 8.33 -6.52 16.04
N ASP A 391 7.78 -5.63 15.22
CA ASP A 391 8.22 -4.23 15.16
C ASP A 391 7.61 -3.42 16.30
N TRP A 392 6.32 -3.63 16.57
CA TRP A 392 5.53 -2.85 17.54
C TRP A 392 5.16 -3.69 18.75
N ASN A 393 6.07 -3.83 19.72
CA ASN A 393 5.79 -4.49 20.99
C ASN A 393 6.56 -3.82 22.14
N PRO A 394 5.88 -3.22 23.15
CA PRO A 394 6.54 -2.52 24.25
C PRO A 394 7.45 -3.41 25.10
N ALA A 395 7.31 -4.73 25.05
CA ALA A 395 8.17 -5.66 25.77
C ALA A 395 9.52 -5.92 25.09
N THR A 396 9.64 -5.65 23.79
CA THR A 396 10.84 -6.01 22.99
C THR A 396 11.32 -4.89 22.06
N ASP A 397 10.59 -3.79 21.97
CA ASP A 397 10.89 -2.69 21.04
C ASP A 397 12.27 -2.08 21.31
N LYS A 398 13.16 -2.19 20.34
CA LYS A 398 14.55 -1.71 20.42
C LYS A 398 14.69 -0.18 20.40
N PHE A 399 13.63 0.55 20.02
CA PHE A 399 13.68 2.00 19.87
C PHE A 399 13.28 2.75 21.13
N ILE A 400 12.67 2.07 22.10
CA ILE A 400 12.25 2.65 23.37
C ILE A 400 13.30 2.40 24.45
N PRO A 401 13.50 3.35 25.38
CA PRO A 401 14.58 3.28 26.37
C PRO A 401 14.31 2.29 27.49
N SER A 402 13.05 1.88 27.70
CA SER A 402 12.64 0.95 28.74
C SER A 402 11.47 0.10 28.25
N HIS A 403 11.52 -1.20 28.53
CA HIS A 403 10.49 -2.16 28.14
C HIS A 403 9.42 -2.28 29.22
N TYR A 404 8.20 -2.61 28.80
CA TYR A 404 7.06 -2.79 29.70
C TYR A 404 6.03 -3.74 29.10
N SER A 405 5.11 -4.21 29.94
CA SER A 405 4.02 -5.10 29.54
C SER A 405 2.71 -4.68 30.21
N VAL A 406 1.62 -5.40 29.91
CA VAL A 406 0.33 -5.19 30.58
C VAL A 406 0.42 -5.44 32.11
N ASP A 407 1.32 -6.32 32.53
CA ASP A 407 1.50 -6.72 33.92
C ASP A 407 2.37 -5.72 34.70
N ASP A 408 3.34 -5.09 34.02
CA ASP A 408 4.21 -4.06 34.57
C ASP A 408 4.32 -2.85 33.63
N LEU A 409 3.64 -1.76 34.00
CA LEU A 409 3.60 -0.51 33.24
C LEU A 409 4.70 0.48 33.64
N SER A 410 5.59 0.13 34.57
CA SER A 410 6.61 1.05 35.11
C SER A 410 7.54 1.61 34.03
N GLY A 411 7.95 0.78 33.06
CA GLY A 411 8.79 1.20 31.94
C GLY A 411 8.15 2.26 31.04
N LYS A 412 6.81 2.37 31.02
CA LYS A 412 6.12 3.45 30.28
C LYS A 412 6.40 4.83 30.88
N ALA A 413 6.45 4.94 32.21
CA ALA A 413 6.78 6.19 32.89
C ALA A 413 8.23 6.62 32.60
N GLU A 414 9.16 5.66 32.51
CA GLU A 414 10.54 5.91 32.10
C GLU A 414 10.63 6.37 30.64
N CYS A 415 9.86 5.75 29.74
CA CYS A 415 9.74 6.19 28.34
C CYS A 415 9.25 7.63 28.24
N LYS A 416 8.24 8.02 29.04
CA LYS A 416 7.73 9.39 29.09
C LYS A 416 8.79 10.39 29.55
N ALA A 417 9.50 10.08 30.64
CA ALA A 417 10.57 10.94 31.16
C ALA A 417 11.72 11.10 30.15
N ALA A 418 12.10 10.02 29.48
CA ALA A 418 13.11 10.03 28.43
C ALA A 418 12.68 10.85 27.21
N LEU A 419 11.42 10.71 26.77
CA LEU A 419 10.85 11.50 25.67
C LEU A 419 10.80 12.99 26.00
N GLN A 420 10.34 13.35 27.22
CA GLN A 420 10.36 14.74 27.69
C GLN A 420 11.79 15.31 27.65
N LYS A 421 12.78 14.52 28.12
CA LYS A 421 14.20 14.91 28.08
C LYS A 421 14.72 15.07 26.66
N GLU A 422 14.46 14.11 25.77
CA GLU A 422 14.87 14.12 24.36
C GLU A 422 14.34 15.36 23.64
N LEU A 423 13.07 15.71 23.89
CA LEU A 423 12.42 16.87 23.30
C LEU A 423 12.73 18.18 24.03
N GLY A 424 13.46 18.14 25.15
CA GLY A 424 13.74 19.33 25.97
C GLY A 424 12.50 19.95 26.61
N LEU A 425 11.47 19.14 26.88
CA LEU A 425 10.29 19.52 27.68
C LEU A 425 10.60 19.38 29.18
N PRO A 426 9.91 20.12 30.06
CA PRO A 426 9.98 19.89 31.50
C PRO A 426 9.65 18.43 31.85
N ILE A 427 10.55 17.75 32.55
CA ILE A 427 10.36 16.35 32.94
C ILE A 427 9.38 16.32 34.11
N ARG A 428 8.12 15.97 33.83
CA ARG A 428 7.03 15.94 34.81
C ARG A 428 6.20 14.67 34.60
N PRO A 429 6.12 13.76 35.60
CA PRO A 429 5.34 12.52 35.45
C PRO A 429 3.83 12.77 35.44
N ASP A 430 3.38 13.79 36.17
CA ASP A 430 1.98 14.15 36.42
C ASP A 430 1.32 14.93 35.29
N VAL A 431 2.09 15.61 34.42
CA VAL A 431 1.54 16.36 33.29
C VAL A 431 1.06 15.40 32.19
N PRO A 432 -0.14 15.58 31.61
CA PRO A 432 -0.54 14.83 30.43
C PRO A 432 0.35 15.19 29.23
N LEU A 433 0.91 14.17 28.57
CA LEU A 433 1.66 14.29 27.33
C LEU A 433 0.82 13.74 26.17
N ILE A 434 0.49 14.62 25.22
CA ILE A 434 -0.35 14.32 24.05
C ILE A 434 0.54 14.26 22.82
N GLY A 435 0.42 13.18 22.04
CA GLY A 435 1.16 12.98 20.80
C GLY A 435 0.28 13.08 19.55
N PHE A 436 0.85 13.58 18.46
CA PHE A 436 0.32 13.42 17.11
C PHE A 436 1.42 12.87 16.20
N ILE A 437 1.11 11.91 15.33
CA ILE A 437 2.05 11.32 14.37
C ILE A 437 1.36 11.20 13.02
N GLY A 438 1.89 11.82 11.95
CA GLY A 438 1.31 11.64 10.62
C GLY A 438 1.82 12.60 9.56
N ARG A 439 1.35 12.40 8.32
CA ARG A 439 1.56 13.37 7.23
C ARG A 439 0.87 14.68 7.56
N LEU A 440 1.50 15.80 7.22
CA LEU A 440 0.92 17.12 7.43
C LEU A 440 0.02 17.49 6.26
N ASP A 441 -1.14 16.85 6.15
CA ASP A 441 -2.11 17.10 5.09
C ASP A 441 -3.52 17.35 5.63
N TYR A 442 -4.41 17.80 4.74
CA TYR A 442 -5.80 18.08 5.10
C TYR A 442 -6.55 16.84 5.59
N GLN A 443 -6.24 15.65 5.07
CA GLN A 443 -6.84 14.39 5.53
C GLN A 443 -6.59 14.18 7.02
N LYS A 444 -5.38 14.47 7.52
CA LYS A 444 -5.01 14.24 8.92
C LYS A 444 -5.52 15.30 9.91
N GLY A 445 -6.28 16.30 9.43
CA GLY A 445 -6.94 17.29 10.29
C GLY A 445 -5.98 18.27 10.97
N ILE A 446 -4.83 18.56 10.35
CA ILE A 446 -3.81 19.46 10.91
C ILE A 446 -4.34 20.88 11.10
N ASP A 447 -5.25 21.31 10.22
CA ASP A 447 -5.95 22.59 10.32
C ASP A 447 -6.74 22.70 11.63
N LEU A 448 -7.38 21.62 12.09
CA LEU A 448 -8.08 21.60 13.37
C LEU A 448 -7.11 21.64 14.55
N ILE A 449 -6.01 20.89 14.48
CA ILE A 449 -4.96 20.96 15.52
C ILE A 449 -4.47 22.40 15.65
N LYS A 450 -4.15 23.05 14.52
CA LYS A 450 -3.72 24.45 14.48
C LYS A 450 -4.69 25.40 15.17
N LEU A 451 -6.00 25.18 15.02
CA LEU A 451 -7.04 25.99 15.64
C LEU A 451 -7.18 25.74 17.16
N ILE A 452 -7.03 24.50 17.64
CA ILE A 452 -7.23 24.19 19.07
C ILE A 452 -6.01 24.47 19.94
N ILE A 453 -4.80 24.48 19.38
CA ILE A 453 -3.56 24.59 20.17
C ILE A 453 -3.56 25.83 21.09
N PRO A 454 -3.93 27.05 20.66
CA PRO A 454 -3.98 28.21 21.56
C PRO A 454 -4.88 28.00 22.79
N ASP A 455 -6.03 27.34 22.62
CA ASP A 455 -6.95 27.05 23.73
C ASP A 455 -6.48 25.87 24.58
N LEU A 456 -5.87 24.85 23.98
CA LEU A 456 -5.31 23.69 24.67
C LEU A 456 -4.09 24.08 25.52
N MET A 457 -3.26 25.02 25.06
CA MET A 457 -2.09 25.50 25.82
C MET A 457 -2.46 26.30 27.08
N ARG A 458 -3.73 26.68 27.25
CA ARG A 458 -4.24 27.22 28.54
C ARG A 458 -4.30 26.15 29.62
N ASP A 459 -4.45 24.89 29.23
CA ASP A 459 -4.41 23.75 30.14
C ASP A 459 -2.95 23.39 30.48
N ASP A 460 -2.70 22.77 31.64
CA ASP A 460 -1.35 22.31 32.02
C ASP A 460 -1.00 20.98 31.34
N VAL A 461 -0.67 21.04 30.04
CA VAL A 461 -0.38 19.87 29.20
C VAL A 461 0.93 20.05 28.46
N GLN A 462 1.46 18.93 27.94
CA GLN A 462 2.50 18.92 26.93
C GLN A 462 1.95 18.30 25.65
N PHE A 463 2.37 18.83 24.50
CA PHE A 463 1.94 18.39 23.18
C PHE A 463 3.15 18.21 22.26
N VAL A 464 3.31 17.02 21.71
CA VAL A 464 4.34 16.70 20.71
C VAL A 464 3.66 16.30 19.41
N MET A 465 4.16 16.82 18.29
CA MET A 465 3.74 16.37 16.97
C MET A 465 4.92 16.03 16.07
N LEU A 466 4.82 14.89 15.39
CA LEU A 466 5.77 14.36 14.43
C LEU A 466 5.11 14.29 13.04
N GLY A 467 5.67 14.98 12.06
CA GLY A 467 5.18 14.92 10.69
C GLY A 467 5.92 15.80 9.70
N SER A 468 5.67 15.57 8.41
CA SER A 468 6.13 16.41 7.31
C SER A 468 5.12 16.42 6.16
N GLY A 469 5.24 17.37 5.24
CA GLY A 469 4.51 17.36 3.97
C GLY A 469 4.21 18.75 3.43
N ASP A 470 3.49 19.56 4.22
CA ASP A 470 3.08 20.90 3.84
C ASP A 470 4.00 21.95 4.51
N PRO A 471 4.76 22.75 3.72
CA PRO A 471 5.68 23.76 4.24
C PRO A 471 5.03 24.79 5.18
N ASP A 472 3.76 25.14 4.96
CA ASP A 472 3.06 26.13 5.79
C ASP A 472 2.72 25.55 7.17
N PHE A 473 2.32 24.27 7.21
CA PHE A 473 2.12 23.57 8.48
C PHE A 473 3.45 23.32 9.21
N GLU A 474 4.53 22.99 8.49
CA GLU A 474 5.86 22.86 9.09
C GLU A 474 6.37 24.18 9.67
N ALA A 475 6.16 25.30 8.98
CA ALA A 475 6.50 26.63 9.48
C ALA A 475 5.68 27.00 10.72
N TRP A 476 4.38 26.70 10.70
CA TRP A 476 3.49 26.90 11.85
C TRP A 476 3.93 26.10 13.08
N MET A 477 4.34 24.83 12.91
CA MET A 477 4.88 24.02 14.00
C MET A 477 6.09 24.68 14.67
N ARG A 478 7.06 25.13 13.87
CA ARG A 478 8.28 25.80 14.38
C ARG A 478 7.94 27.10 15.11
N SER A 479 7.00 27.89 14.58
CA SER A 479 6.54 29.12 15.22
C SER A 479 5.84 28.85 16.56
N THR A 480 4.99 27.84 16.61
CA THR A 480 4.23 27.46 17.81
C THR A 480 5.17 26.97 18.92
N GLU A 481 6.17 26.16 18.57
CA GLU A 481 7.22 25.73 19.50
C GLU A 481 7.98 26.93 20.11
N SER A 482 8.28 27.94 19.32
CA SER A 482 8.95 29.15 19.82
C SER A 482 8.09 29.92 20.84
N ASN A 483 6.77 29.89 20.69
CA ASN A 483 5.83 30.61 21.56
C ASN A 483 5.45 29.84 22.84
N SER A 484 5.62 28.52 22.86
CA SER A 484 5.24 27.65 23.97
C SER A 484 6.30 26.59 24.25
N ARG A 485 7.55 27.05 24.46
CA ARG A 485 8.72 26.17 24.62
C ARG A 485 8.64 25.22 25.82
N ASP A 486 7.80 25.42 26.80
CA ASP A 486 7.63 24.50 27.92
C ASP A 486 6.51 23.47 27.69
N LYS A 487 5.65 23.67 26.67
CA LYS A 487 4.46 22.85 26.43
C LYS A 487 4.40 22.20 25.05
N PHE A 488 4.88 22.83 23.98
CA PHE A 488 4.70 22.35 22.61
C PHE A 488 6.03 22.00 21.94
N ARG A 489 6.07 20.87 21.21
CA ARG A 489 7.20 20.45 20.37
C ARG A 489 6.75 19.96 19.00
N GLY A 490 7.40 20.48 17.96
CA GLY A 490 7.16 20.09 16.57
C GLY A 490 8.38 19.43 15.95
N TRP A 491 8.32 18.10 15.79
CA TRP A 491 9.35 17.35 15.06
C TRP A 491 8.98 17.29 13.58
N VAL A 492 9.65 18.10 12.76
CA VAL A 492 9.41 18.14 11.32
C VAL A 492 10.24 17.09 10.58
N GLY A 493 9.57 16.14 9.94
CA GLY A 493 10.17 15.09 9.13
C GLY A 493 9.48 13.74 9.29
N PHE A 494 10.16 12.69 8.84
CA PHE A 494 9.78 11.30 9.10
C PHE A 494 10.90 10.56 9.86
N SER A 495 10.55 9.89 10.97
CA SER A 495 11.49 9.07 11.73
C SER A 495 10.75 7.95 12.46
N VAL A 496 10.99 6.71 12.03
CA VAL A 496 10.43 5.51 12.67
C VAL A 496 10.88 5.40 14.14
N PRO A 497 12.19 5.52 14.49
CA PRO A 497 12.59 5.43 15.90
C PRO A 497 11.90 6.47 16.81
N VAL A 498 11.73 7.70 16.32
CA VAL A 498 11.04 8.76 17.08
C VAL A 498 9.55 8.45 17.21
N SER A 499 8.89 7.92 16.18
CA SER A 499 7.48 7.54 16.28
C SER A 499 7.24 6.46 17.33
N HIS A 500 8.13 5.46 17.46
CA HIS A 500 8.04 4.45 18.51
C HIS A 500 8.15 5.07 19.91
N ARG A 501 9.11 5.99 20.11
CA ARG A 501 9.28 6.68 21.39
C ARG A 501 8.10 7.59 21.73
N ILE A 502 7.55 8.31 20.76
CA ILE A 502 6.32 9.10 20.96
C ILE A 502 5.16 8.19 21.35
N THR A 503 4.94 7.09 20.61
CA THR A 503 3.88 6.13 20.89
C THR A 503 4.03 5.53 22.29
N ALA A 504 5.24 5.22 22.75
CA ALA A 504 5.47 4.67 24.08
C ALA A 504 5.37 5.72 25.21
N GLY A 505 5.91 6.92 24.99
CA GLY A 505 6.05 7.94 26.02
C GLY A 505 4.82 8.85 26.21
N CYS A 506 3.94 8.96 25.22
CA CYS A 506 2.72 9.75 25.37
C CYS A 506 1.67 9.04 26.22
N ASP A 507 0.82 9.82 26.90
CA ASP A 507 -0.37 9.32 27.58
C ASP A 507 -1.55 9.21 26.59
N ILE A 508 -1.69 10.23 25.73
CA ILE A 508 -2.76 10.33 24.73
C ILE A 508 -2.13 10.39 23.33
N LEU A 509 -2.72 9.68 22.36
CA LEU A 509 -2.42 9.88 20.94
C LEU A 509 -3.65 10.44 20.23
N LEU A 510 -3.49 11.58 19.54
CA LEU A 510 -4.56 12.30 18.86
C LEU A 510 -4.57 11.98 17.35
N MET A 511 -5.73 11.57 16.84
CA MET A 511 -5.95 11.27 15.42
C MET A 511 -7.23 11.95 14.92
N PRO A 512 -7.18 13.24 14.54
CA PRO A 512 -8.35 14.02 14.11
C PRO A 512 -8.59 13.87 12.59
N SER A 513 -8.36 12.67 12.04
CA SER A 513 -8.45 12.43 10.59
C SER A 513 -9.86 12.68 10.06
N ARG A 514 -9.97 13.38 8.94
CA ARG A 514 -11.25 13.62 8.21
C ARG A 514 -11.84 12.35 7.65
N PHE A 515 -10.97 11.49 7.11
CA PHE A 515 -11.27 10.13 6.69
C PHE A 515 -10.06 9.26 6.98
N GLU A 516 -10.29 8.04 7.46
CA GLU A 516 -9.22 7.11 7.82
C GLU A 516 -9.66 5.67 7.53
N PRO A 517 -9.32 5.13 6.34
CA PRO A 517 -9.83 3.82 5.90
C PRO A 517 -9.63 2.71 6.94
N CYS A 518 -8.45 2.66 7.55
CA CYS A 518 -8.16 1.81 8.70
C CYS A 518 -7.60 2.63 9.87
N GLY A 519 -6.47 3.31 9.62
CA GLY A 519 -5.64 3.89 10.67
C GLY A 519 -4.81 2.79 11.35
N LEU A 520 -3.50 3.01 11.47
CA LEU A 520 -2.61 2.10 12.22
C LEU A 520 -2.23 2.70 13.58
N ASN A 521 -2.19 4.03 13.68
CA ASN A 521 -1.75 4.73 14.89
C ASN A 521 -2.57 4.40 16.13
N GLN A 522 -3.88 4.17 16.00
CA GLN A 522 -4.72 3.78 17.12
C GLN A 522 -4.43 2.35 17.59
N LEU A 523 -4.07 1.45 16.67
CA LEU A 523 -3.66 0.08 17.01
C LEU A 523 -2.32 0.11 17.74
N TYR A 524 -1.34 0.88 17.23
CA TYR A 524 -0.07 1.11 17.92
C TYR A 524 -0.26 1.75 19.30
N ALA A 525 -1.10 2.79 19.39
CA ALA A 525 -1.39 3.46 20.65
C ALA A 525 -1.95 2.47 21.68
N MET A 526 -3.00 1.73 21.33
CA MET A 526 -3.61 0.76 22.24
C MET A 526 -2.62 -0.35 22.64
N HIS A 527 -1.83 -0.86 21.70
CA HIS A 527 -0.82 -1.89 21.98
C HIS A 527 0.28 -1.41 22.94
N TYR A 528 0.59 -0.11 22.93
CA TYR A 528 1.58 0.53 23.83
C TYR A 528 0.95 1.14 25.11
N GLY A 529 -0.33 0.88 25.36
CA GLY A 529 -1.04 1.47 26.50
C GLY A 529 -1.12 3.00 26.43
N THR A 530 -1.06 3.58 25.24
CA THR A 530 -1.32 5.00 24.98
C THR A 530 -2.77 5.15 24.56
N VAL A 531 -3.52 6.02 25.22
CA VAL A 531 -4.98 6.06 25.02
C VAL A 531 -5.31 6.91 23.79
N PRO A 532 -5.97 6.34 22.76
CA PRO A 532 -6.30 7.08 21.55
C PRO A 532 -7.47 8.04 21.77
N VAL A 533 -7.35 9.26 21.25
CA VAL A 533 -8.44 10.21 21.03
C VAL A 533 -8.58 10.43 19.52
N VAL A 534 -9.71 10.02 18.95
CA VAL A 534 -9.87 9.89 17.50
C VAL A 534 -11.15 10.55 17.00
N HIS A 535 -11.15 11.05 15.77
CA HIS A 535 -12.40 11.32 15.08
C HIS A 535 -13.10 10.00 14.70
N ALA A 536 -14.41 9.90 14.91
CA ALA A 536 -15.18 8.68 14.64
C ALA A 536 -15.47 8.47 13.14
N THR A 537 -14.42 8.22 12.36
CA THR A 537 -14.47 7.88 10.92
C THR A 537 -13.71 6.59 10.62
N GLY A 538 -14.15 5.89 9.57
CA GLY A 538 -13.53 4.71 8.98
C GLY A 538 -13.12 3.68 10.03
N GLY A 539 -11.87 3.24 9.97
CA GLY A 539 -11.35 2.25 10.90
C GLY A 539 -11.12 2.77 12.32
N LEU A 540 -11.01 4.09 12.52
CA LEU A 540 -10.91 4.67 13.87
C LEU A 540 -12.18 4.41 14.66
N ARG A 541 -13.34 4.55 14.02
CA ARG A 541 -14.66 4.25 14.61
C ARG A 541 -14.81 2.79 15.02
N ASP A 542 -14.27 1.87 14.23
CA ASP A 542 -14.40 0.43 14.50
C ASP A 542 -13.46 -0.06 15.61
N THR A 543 -12.30 0.58 15.75
CA THR A 543 -11.20 0.08 16.57
C THR A 543 -11.16 0.73 17.95
N VAL A 544 -11.54 2.01 18.06
CA VAL A 544 -11.58 2.75 19.32
C VAL A 544 -12.99 2.78 19.88
N GLU A 545 -13.19 2.04 20.96
CA GLU A 545 -14.45 2.02 21.69
C GLU A 545 -14.45 3.12 22.75
N ASN A 546 -15.49 3.97 22.74
CA ASN A 546 -15.63 5.07 23.68
C ASN A 546 -15.64 4.57 25.13
N PHE A 547 -14.87 5.23 25.99
CA PHE A 547 -14.85 4.94 27.42
C PHE A 547 -16.25 5.11 28.03
N ASN A 548 -16.73 4.05 28.67
CA ASN A 548 -17.97 4.05 29.43
C ASN A 548 -17.71 3.48 30.83
N PRO A 549 -17.70 4.29 31.89
CA PRO A 549 -17.46 3.81 33.24
C PRO A 549 -18.67 3.08 33.86
N PHE A 550 -19.83 3.09 33.18
CA PHE A 550 -21.11 2.58 33.71
C PHE A 550 -21.63 1.33 32.97
N GLY A 551 -20.76 0.58 32.30
CA GLY A 551 -21.17 -0.63 31.59
C GLY A 551 -21.66 -1.74 32.51
N ASP A 552 -22.49 -2.65 31.99
CA ASP A 552 -23.09 -3.76 32.75
C ASP A 552 -22.05 -4.67 33.45
N LYS A 553 -20.82 -4.70 32.93
CA LYS A 553 -19.68 -5.45 33.47
C LYS A 553 -18.60 -4.55 34.08
N GLY A 554 -18.96 -3.33 34.47
CA GLY A 554 -18.04 -2.29 34.92
C GLY A 554 -17.54 -1.43 33.76
N GLU A 555 -16.35 -0.84 33.94
CA GLU A 555 -15.76 0.06 32.94
C GLU A 555 -15.44 -0.64 31.61
N GLN A 556 -15.82 0.00 30.51
CA GLN A 556 -15.64 -0.48 29.14
C GLN A 556 -14.98 0.59 28.27
N GLY A 557 -14.54 0.21 27.06
CA GLY A 557 -13.90 1.10 26.11
C GLY A 557 -12.37 1.13 26.20
N THR A 558 -11.75 1.63 25.13
CA THR A 558 -10.29 1.69 24.94
C THR A 558 -9.77 3.10 24.64
N GLY A 559 -10.64 4.10 24.51
CA GLY A 559 -10.25 5.50 24.32
C GLY A 559 -11.47 6.39 24.11
N TRP A 560 -11.30 7.46 23.34
CA TRP A 560 -12.40 8.34 22.97
C TRP A 560 -12.47 8.56 21.47
N ALA A 561 -13.64 8.32 20.89
CA ALA A 561 -14.01 8.65 19.54
C ALA A 561 -15.03 9.79 19.54
N PHE A 562 -14.68 10.93 18.95
CA PHE A 562 -15.52 12.13 18.90
C PHE A 562 -16.13 12.33 17.52
N ALA A 563 -17.34 12.90 17.48
CA ALA A 563 -18.02 13.35 16.27
C ALA A 563 -19.08 14.41 16.64
N PRO A 564 -19.42 15.35 15.73
CA PRO A 564 -18.79 15.62 14.44
C PRO A 564 -17.36 16.18 14.55
N LEU A 565 -16.63 16.20 13.44
CA LEU A 565 -15.26 16.72 13.35
C LEU A 565 -15.22 18.26 13.45
N THR A 566 -15.25 18.77 14.68
CA THR A 566 -15.15 20.21 14.98
C THR A 566 -14.11 20.48 16.06
N THR A 567 -13.65 21.74 16.14
CA THR A 567 -12.71 22.22 17.15
C THR A 567 -13.25 22.04 18.57
N GLU A 568 -14.54 22.28 18.77
CA GLU A 568 -15.20 22.21 20.07
C GLU A 568 -15.25 20.77 20.58
N ASN A 569 -15.69 19.84 19.73
CA ASN A 569 -15.79 18.43 20.11
C ASN A 569 -14.42 17.80 20.35
N MET A 570 -13.43 18.14 19.52
CA MET A 570 -12.05 17.67 19.71
C MET A 570 -11.49 18.16 21.05
N LEU A 571 -11.63 19.47 21.35
CA LEU A 571 -11.13 20.05 22.59
C LEU A 571 -11.87 19.52 23.82
N TRP A 572 -13.20 19.36 23.75
CA TRP A 572 -14.01 18.77 24.81
C TRP A 572 -13.58 17.34 25.12
N THR A 573 -13.34 16.54 24.08
CA THR A 573 -12.92 15.14 24.22
C THR A 573 -11.51 15.03 24.81
N LEU A 574 -10.58 15.87 24.34
CA LEU A 574 -9.24 15.95 24.93
C LEU A 574 -9.30 16.32 26.40
N ARG A 575 -10.09 17.32 26.78
CA ARG A 575 -10.26 17.72 28.19
C ARG A 575 -10.89 16.61 29.04
N THR A 576 -11.85 15.86 28.49
CA THR A 576 -12.43 14.70 29.16
C THR A 576 -11.37 13.61 29.42
N ALA A 577 -10.54 13.32 28.42
CA ALA A 577 -9.43 12.38 28.57
C ALA A 577 -8.39 12.89 29.60
N ILE A 578 -8.04 14.17 29.55
CA ILE A 578 -7.10 14.82 30.49
C ILE A 578 -7.63 14.77 31.93
N SER A 579 -8.91 15.09 32.15
CA SER A 579 -9.54 14.98 33.48
C SER A 579 -9.53 13.55 33.98
N THR A 580 -9.87 12.58 33.14
CA THR A 580 -9.79 11.15 33.51
C THR A 580 -8.37 10.76 33.89
N TYR A 581 -7.36 11.16 33.09
CA TYR A 581 -5.96 10.91 33.39
C TYR A 581 -5.52 11.50 34.73
N ARG A 582 -5.98 12.69 35.10
CA ARG A 582 -5.57 13.36 36.36
C ARG A 582 -6.31 12.82 37.58
N GLU A 583 -7.61 12.70 37.48
CA GLU A 583 -8.51 12.51 38.62
C GLU A 583 -8.83 11.03 38.87
N HIS A 584 -8.76 10.18 37.83
CA HIS A 584 -9.21 8.78 37.86
C HIS A 584 -8.12 7.83 37.35
N LYS A 585 -6.96 7.81 38.04
CA LYS A 585 -5.79 7.01 37.65
C LYS A 585 -6.08 5.51 37.51
N SER A 586 -6.92 4.94 38.37
CA SER A 586 -7.34 3.53 38.27
C SER A 586 -8.12 3.25 36.98
N SER A 587 -9.03 4.15 36.61
CA SER A 587 -9.80 4.03 35.36
C SER A 587 -8.91 4.21 34.14
N TRP A 588 -7.91 5.10 34.23
CA TRP A 588 -6.89 5.29 33.20
C TRP A 588 -6.05 4.03 32.97
N GLU A 589 -5.55 3.40 34.04
CA GLU A 589 -4.85 2.12 33.94
C GLU A 589 -5.74 1.03 33.33
N GLY A 590 -7.04 1.01 33.68
CA GLY A 590 -8.02 0.13 33.07
C GLY A 590 -8.14 0.34 31.55
N LEU A 591 -8.17 1.59 31.08
CA LEU A 591 -8.18 1.93 29.65
C LEU A 591 -6.92 1.42 28.95
N MET A 592 -5.75 1.65 29.55
CA MET A 592 -4.46 1.20 29.01
C MET A 592 -4.44 -0.32 28.87
N LYS A 593 -4.77 -1.06 29.94
CA LYS A 593 -4.73 -2.53 29.96
C LYS A 593 -5.73 -3.14 28.97
N ARG A 594 -6.94 -2.58 28.84
CA ARG A 594 -7.92 -3.03 27.82
C ARG A 594 -7.41 -2.81 26.40
N GLY A 595 -6.67 -1.73 26.15
CA GLY A 595 -5.99 -1.49 24.87
C GLY A 595 -4.90 -2.53 24.59
N MET A 596 -4.00 -2.75 25.56
CA MET A 596 -2.84 -3.64 25.41
C MET A 596 -3.21 -5.12 25.27
N THR A 597 -4.36 -5.53 25.81
CA THR A 597 -4.85 -6.93 25.76
C THR A 597 -5.69 -7.25 24.54
N LYS A 598 -6.09 -6.26 23.73
CA LYS A 598 -6.79 -6.52 22.48
C LYS A 598 -5.83 -7.17 21.48
N ASP A 599 -6.31 -8.23 20.83
CA ASP A 599 -5.60 -8.88 19.75
C ASP A 599 -5.69 -8.03 18.47
N PHE A 600 -4.57 -7.39 18.13
CA PHE A 600 -4.37 -6.65 16.88
C PHE A 600 -3.43 -7.38 15.92
N THR A 601 -3.21 -8.68 16.11
CA THR A 601 -2.31 -9.46 15.26
C THR A 601 -2.90 -9.68 13.86
N TRP A 602 -2.01 -10.01 12.91
CA TRP A 602 -2.42 -10.39 11.56
C TRP A 602 -3.10 -11.77 11.49
N ASP A 603 -2.99 -12.61 12.52
CA ASP A 603 -3.62 -13.94 12.53
C ASP A 603 -5.15 -13.83 12.59
N HIS A 604 -5.69 -12.95 13.43
CA HIS A 604 -7.11 -12.66 13.47
C HIS A 604 -7.62 -12.07 12.14
N ALA A 605 -6.85 -11.18 11.51
CA ALA A 605 -7.20 -10.64 10.19
C ALA A 605 -7.18 -11.74 9.12
N ALA A 606 -6.16 -12.61 9.12
CA ALA A 606 -6.02 -13.71 8.17
C ALA A 606 -7.21 -14.68 8.22
N GLU A 607 -7.76 -14.97 9.39
CA GLU A 607 -8.98 -15.78 9.54
C GLU A 607 -10.20 -15.19 8.83
N GLN A 608 -10.35 -13.87 8.88
CA GLN A 608 -11.42 -13.19 8.18
C GLN A 608 -11.23 -13.26 6.66
N TYR A 609 -9.98 -13.13 6.17
CA TYR A 609 -9.66 -13.32 4.76
C TYR A 609 -9.93 -14.76 4.29
N GLU A 610 -9.56 -15.78 5.07
CA GLU A 610 -9.84 -17.19 4.78
C GLU A 610 -11.34 -17.44 4.57
N GLN A 611 -12.19 -16.83 5.41
CA GLN A 611 -13.63 -16.94 5.26
C GLN A 611 -14.14 -16.33 3.94
N ILE A 612 -13.58 -15.19 3.52
CA ILE A 612 -13.91 -14.55 2.24
C ILE A 612 -13.41 -15.40 1.06
N PHE A 613 -12.23 -16.03 1.19
CA PHE A 613 -11.71 -16.92 0.16
C PHE A 613 -12.66 -18.08 -0.10
N GLN A 614 -13.20 -18.68 0.97
CA GLN A 614 -14.18 -19.77 0.86
C GLN A 614 -15.44 -19.32 0.12
N TRP A 615 -16.03 -18.17 0.48
CA TRP A 615 -17.21 -17.64 -0.22
C TRP A 615 -16.93 -17.44 -1.71
N ALA A 616 -15.79 -16.83 -2.04
CA ALA A 616 -15.40 -16.58 -3.43
C ALA A 616 -15.30 -17.88 -4.26
N PHE A 617 -14.71 -18.94 -3.71
CA PHE A 617 -14.57 -20.22 -4.42
C PHE A 617 -15.87 -21.02 -4.53
N ILE A 618 -16.77 -20.90 -3.55
CA ILE A 618 -18.11 -21.52 -3.60
C ILE A 618 -18.95 -20.89 -4.72
N ASP A 619 -18.87 -19.57 -4.85
CA ASP A 619 -19.60 -18.83 -5.87
C ASP A 619 -18.98 -19.01 -7.27
N LYS A 620 -19.80 -18.84 -8.31
CA LYS A 620 -19.30 -18.73 -9.68
C LYS A 620 -18.48 -17.45 -9.84
N PRO A 621 -17.53 -17.38 -10.79
CA PRO A 621 -16.90 -16.12 -11.14
C PRO A 621 -17.98 -15.06 -11.42
N TYR A 622 -17.84 -13.89 -10.80
CA TYR A 622 -18.86 -12.84 -10.90
C TYR A 622 -19.05 -12.38 -12.35
N VAL A 623 -17.94 -12.18 -13.07
CA VAL A 623 -17.91 -11.98 -14.52
C VAL A 623 -17.25 -13.20 -15.18
N LYS A 624 -17.92 -13.75 -16.19
CA LYS A 624 -17.49 -14.98 -16.87
C LYS A 624 -16.43 -14.75 -17.93
#